data_AF-A0A352JU79-F1
#
_entry.id   AF-A0A352JU79-F1
#
_cell.length_a   1.000
_cell.length_b   1.000
_cell.length_c   1.000
_cell.angle_alpha   90.00
_cell.angle_beta   90.00
_cell.angle_gamma   90.00
#
_symmetry.space_group_name_H-M   'P 1'
#
loop_
_entity.id
_entity.type
_entity.pdbx_description
1 polymer ?
#
loop_
_entity_poly.entity_id
_entity_poly.type
_entity_poly.pdbx_seq_one_letter_code
_entity_poly.pdbx_strand_id
1 'polypeptide(L)'
;DFIRNYADRYHHAKEEDILFVRLGQVGFPTQAGPVAVMLFEHDQSRGFISKLENANERYAVGDKKAIPEIIENARVYAALLRQHIQKEDMVLYPMAEKALGDAGVERMQPDFDRAEQDKSGTEAKYLAILKQMENG
;
A
#
# COMPACT_ATOMS: atom_id res chain seq x y z
N ASP A 1 4.43 -2.22 -12.73
CA ASP A 1 5.61 -2.54 -11.89
C ASP A 1 5.53 -1.85 -10.53
N PHE A 2 5.67 -0.52 -10.45
CA PHE A 2 5.66 0.25 -9.20
C PHE A 2 4.52 -0.13 -8.24
N ILE A 3 3.27 -0.13 -8.71
CA ILE A 3 2.11 -0.37 -7.83
C ILE A 3 2.12 -1.80 -7.24
N ARG A 4 2.33 -2.82 -8.07
CA ARG A 4 2.33 -4.23 -7.62
C ARG A 4 3.48 -4.56 -6.70
N ASN A 5 4.66 -4.01 -6.98
CA ASN A 5 5.88 -4.45 -6.30
C ASN A 5 6.28 -3.53 -5.15
N TYR A 6 6.17 -2.21 -5.32
CA TYR A 6 6.47 -1.25 -4.26
C TYR A 6 5.27 -1.03 -3.35
N ALA A 7 4.15 -0.53 -3.87
CA ALA A 7 3.01 -0.18 -3.02
C ALA A 7 2.39 -1.41 -2.34
N ASP A 8 2.15 -2.49 -3.08
CA ASP A 8 1.52 -3.68 -2.51
C ASP A 8 2.55 -4.63 -1.86
N ARG A 9 3.37 -5.30 -2.67
CA ARG A 9 4.27 -6.34 -2.16
C ARG A 9 5.36 -5.84 -1.24
N TYR A 10 5.66 -4.55 -1.17
CA TYR A 10 6.67 -4.01 -0.26
C TYR A 10 6.05 -3.18 0.87
N HIS A 11 5.33 -2.10 0.57
CA HIS A 11 4.74 -1.22 1.57
C HIS A 11 3.60 -1.89 2.35
N HIS A 12 2.50 -2.30 1.70
CA HIS A 12 1.39 -2.95 2.41
C HIS A 12 1.85 -4.23 3.12
N ALA A 13 2.79 -4.99 2.57
CA ALA A 13 3.33 -6.18 3.25
C ALA A 13 3.95 -5.85 4.62
N LYS A 14 4.70 -4.73 4.74
CA LYS A 14 5.24 -4.31 6.04
C LYS A 14 4.14 -3.92 7.02
N GLU A 15 3.07 -3.30 6.52
CA GLU A 15 1.94 -2.94 7.36
C GLU A 15 1.12 -4.17 7.80
N GLU A 16 0.73 -5.03 6.85
CA GLU A 16 -0.12 -6.19 7.10
C GLU A 16 0.60 -7.26 7.93
N ASP A 17 1.85 -7.59 7.59
CA ASP A 17 2.58 -8.71 8.21
C ASP A 17 3.25 -8.31 9.53
N ILE A 18 3.50 -7.01 9.77
CA ILE A 18 4.23 -6.53 10.95
C ILE A 18 3.35 -5.58 11.76
N LEU A 19 3.05 -4.38 11.25
CA LEU A 19 2.40 -3.33 12.03
C LEU A 19 1.01 -3.76 12.53
N PHE A 20 0.15 -4.26 11.65
CA PHE A 20 -1.22 -4.64 11.95
C PHE A 20 -1.29 -5.85 12.89
N VAL A 21 -0.36 -6.80 12.75
CA VAL A 21 -0.21 -7.92 13.69
C VAL A 21 0.12 -7.39 15.09
N ARG A 22 1.06 -6.46 15.21
CA ARG A 22 1.46 -5.86 16.51
C ARG A 22 0.34 -5.02 17.11
N LEU A 23 -0.38 -4.25 16.30
CA LEU A 23 -1.56 -3.50 16.73
C LEU A 23 -2.69 -4.43 17.22
N GLY A 24 -2.89 -5.57 16.58
CA GLY A 24 -3.80 -6.62 17.05
C GLY A 24 -3.48 -7.12 18.46
N GLN A 25 -2.19 -7.25 18.79
CA GLN A 25 -1.73 -7.70 20.11
C GLN A 25 -2.00 -6.68 21.23
N VAL A 26 -2.19 -5.40 20.89
CA VAL A 26 -2.45 -4.31 21.85
C VAL A 26 -3.87 -3.74 21.76
N GLY A 27 -4.80 -4.50 21.17
CA GLY A 27 -6.24 -4.20 21.24
C GLY A 27 -6.86 -3.55 20.00
N PHE A 28 -6.17 -3.57 18.86
CA PHE A 28 -6.70 -3.09 17.57
C PHE A 28 -6.92 -4.27 16.62
N PRO A 29 -8.07 -4.96 16.70
CA PRO A 29 -8.31 -6.18 15.93
C PRO A 29 -8.35 -5.91 14.42
N THR A 30 -7.95 -6.90 13.62
CA THR A 30 -7.99 -6.81 12.15
C THR A 30 -9.39 -6.88 11.55
N GLN A 31 -10.41 -7.19 12.36
CA GLN A 31 -11.79 -7.36 11.92
C GLN A 31 -12.71 -6.19 12.28
N ALA A 32 -12.22 -5.20 13.03
CA ALA A 32 -12.99 -4.01 13.36
C ALA A 32 -12.08 -2.80 13.64
N GLY A 33 -12.61 -1.59 13.42
CA GLY A 33 -11.89 -0.35 13.70
C GLY A 33 -10.86 0.02 12.63
N PRO A 34 -9.90 0.90 12.96
CA PRO A 34 -9.00 1.50 11.96
C PRO A 34 -8.19 0.49 11.14
N VAL A 35 -7.64 -0.57 11.78
CA VAL A 35 -6.86 -1.60 11.09
C VAL A 35 -7.69 -2.35 10.04
N ALA A 36 -8.94 -2.68 10.37
CA ALA A 36 -9.85 -3.34 9.43
C ALA A 36 -10.20 -2.46 8.22
N VAL A 37 -10.32 -1.14 8.42
CA VAL A 37 -10.53 -0.19 7.32
C VAL A 37 -9.33 -0.17 6.37
N MET A 38 -8.10 -0.16 6.90
CA MET A 38 -6.88 -0.14 6.08
C MET A 38 -6.74 -1.43 5.27
N LEU A 39 -6.95 -2.60 5.89
CA LEU A 39 -6.98 -3.90 5.20
C LEU A 39 -8.02 -3.93 4.07
N PHE A 40 -9.23 -3.44 4.34
CA PHE A 40 -10.28 -3.36 3.33
C PHE A 40 -9.88 -2.47 2.15
N GLU A 41 -9.16 -1.38 2.40
CA GLU A 41 -8.66 -0.51 1.33
C GLU A 41 -7.48 -1.09 0.56
N HIS A 42 -6.60 -1.86 1.20
CA HIS A 42 -5.57 -2.61 0.49
C HIS A 42 -6.20 -3.59 -0.51
N ASP A 43 -7.27 -4.28 -0.11
CA ASP A 43 -7.99 -5.20 -0.99
C ASP A 43 -8.74 -4.47 -2.12
N GLN A 44 -9.40 -3.35 -1.83
CA GLN A 44 -10.00 -2.52 -2.88
C GLN A 44 -8.94 -2.00 -3.87
N SER A 45 -7.79 -1.54 -3.37
CA SER A 45 -6.65 -1.09 -4.14
C SER A 45 -6.17 -2.18 -5.11
N ARG A 46 -5.94 -3.41 -4.61
CA ARG A 46 -5.61 -4.59 -5.45
C ARG A 46 -6.67 -4.89 -6.50
N GLY A 47 -7.94 -4.70 -6.17
CA GLY A 47 -9.07 -4.86 -7.09
C GLY A 47 -9.03 -3.88 -8.26
N PHE A 48 -8.84 -2.58 -7.98
CA PHE A 48 -8.75 -1.56 -9.03
C PHE A 48 -7.53 -1.76 -9.93
N ILE A 49 -6.40 -2.17 -9.36
CA ILE A 49 -5.18 -2.46 -10.13
C ILE A 49 -5.37 -3.66 -11.04
N SER A 50 -6.02 -4.71 -10.56
CA SER A 50 -6.31 -5.89 -11.41
C SER A 50 -7.22 -5.53 -12.59
N LYS A 51 -8.23 -4.67 -12.36
CA LYS A 51 -9.11 -4.17 -13.44
C LYS A 51 -8.34 -3.28 -14.43
N LEU A 52 -7.47 -2.41 -13.92
CA LEU A 52 -6.63 -1.53 -14.74
C LEU A 52 -5.67 -2.33 -15.63
N GLU A 53 -5.03 -3.37 -15.08
CA GLU A 53 -4.15 -4.29 -15.82
C GLU A 53 -4.92 -5.01 -16.93
N ASN A 54 -6.08 -5.59 -16.62
CA ASN A 54 -6.89 -6.28 -17.62
C ASN A 54 -7.36 -5.33 -18.75
N ALA A 55 -7.79 -4.12 -18.41
CA ALA A 55 -8.19 -3.12 -19.40
C ALA A 55 -6.99 -2.69 -20.27
N ASN A 56 -5.80 -2.55 -19.69
CA ASN A 56 -4.56 -2.26 -20.43
C ASN A 56 -4.17 -3.40 -21.37
N GLU A 57 -4.30 -4.66 -20.96
CA GLU A 57 -4.03 -5.83 -21.82
C GLU A 57 -4.98 -5.85 -23.03
N ARG A 58 -6.27 -5.61 -22.80
CA ARG A 58 -7.28 -5.49 -23.88
C ARG A 58 -6.96 -4.34 -24.83
N TYR A 59 -6.59 -3.19 -24.29
CA TYR A 59 -6.19 -2.04 -25.09
C TYR A 59 -4.94 -2.34 -25.94
N ALA A 60 -3.95 -3.04 -25.38
CA ALA A 60 -2.72 -3.40 -26.08
C ALA A 60 -2.95 -4.29 -27.31
N VAL A 61 -4.03 -5.09 -27.31
CA VAL A 61 -4.44 -5.92 -28.46
C VAL A 61 -5.46 -5.22 -29.38
N GLY A 62 -5.70 -3.91 -29.19
CA GLY A 62 -6.47 -3.06 -30.10
C GLY A 62 -7.91 -2.74 -29.67
N ASP A 63 -8.36 -3.19 -28.50
CA ASP A 63 -9.69 -2.86 -27.99
C ASP A 63 -9.74 -1.42 -27.43
N LYS A 64 -10.08 -0.46 -28.31
CA LYS A 64 -10.25 0.95 -27.91
C LYS A 64 -11.41 1.18 -26.95
N LYS A 65 -12.34 0.23 -26.79
CA LYS A 65 -13.44 0.35 -25.82
C LYS A 65 -12.96 0.16 -24.37
N ALA A 66 -11.73 -0.30 -24.17
CA ALA A 66 -11.12 -0.40 -22.83
C ALA A 66 -10.67 0.96 -22.26
N ILE A 67 -10.54 2.02 -23.10
CA ILE A 67 -10.05 3.34 -22.66
C ILE A 67 -10.85 3.93 -21.49
N PRO A 68 -12.21 3.95 -21.51
CA PRO A 68 -12.98 4.45 -20.37
C PRO A 68 -12.74 3.63 -19.09
N GLU A 69 -12.57 2.31 -19.20
CA GLU A 69 -12.28 1.44 -18.05
C GLU A 69 -10.89 1.76 -17.45
N ILE A 70 -9.88 2.01 -18.29
CA ILE A 70 -8.54 2.42 -17.85
C ILE A 70 -8.62 3.74 -17.09
N ILE A 71 -9.29 4.75 -17.67
CA ILE A 71 -9.41 6.08 -17.07
C ILE A 71 -10.14 6.01 -15.73
N GLU A 72 -11.25 5.27 -15.68
CA GLU A 72 -12.07 5.17 -14.47
C GLU A 72 -11.32 4.46 -13.35
N ASN A 73 -10.75 3.28 -13.61
CA ASN A 73 -10.01 2.55 -12.58
C ASN A 73 -8.79 3.34 -12.10
N ALA A 74 -8.08 4.05 -12.98
CA ALA A 74 -6.96 4.90 -12.58
C ALA A 74 -7.40 6.07 -11.69
N ARG A 75 -8.52 6.73 -12.01
CA ARG A 75 -9.06 7.84 -11.21
C ARG A 75 -9.51 7.38 -9.84
N VAL A 76 -10.27 6.29 -9.77
CA VAL A 76 -10.78 5.76 -8.51
C VAL A 76 -9.64 5.25 -7.64
N TYR A 77 -8.66 4.53 -8.22
CA TYR A 77 -7.45 4.13 -7.52
C TYR A 77 -6.68 5.34 -6.95
N ALA A 78 -6.46 6.38 -7.75
CA ALA A 78 -5.76 7.58 -7.29
C ALA A 78 -6.52 8.32 -6.17
N ALA A 79 -7.86 8.36 -6.24
CA ALA A 79 -8.68 8.96 -5.19
C ALA A 79 -8.62 8.14 -3.90
N LEU A 80 -8.72 6.81 -3.99
CA LEU A 80 -8.59 5.88 -2.87
C LEU A 80 -7.22 6.07 -2.20
N LEU A 81 -6.13 6.06 -2.97
CA LEU A 81 -4.77 6.17 -2.43
C LEU A 81 -4.54 7.49 -1.67
N ARG A 82 -5.07 8.61 -2.16
CA ARG A 82 -4.96 9.89 -1.43
C ARG A 82 -5.67 9.85 -0.07
N GLN A 83 -6.85 9.25 -0.02
CA GLN A 83 -7.59 9.11 1.24
C GLN A 83 -6.92 8.10 2.18
N HIS A 84 -6.34 7.05 1.60
CA HIS A 84 -5.60 6.02 2.31
C HIS A 84 -4.37 6.61 3.02
N ILE A 85 -3.52 7.32 2.29
CA ILE A 85 -2.33 8.00 2.83
C ILE A 85 -2.72 9.00 3.93
N GLN A 86 -3.79 9.77 3.74
CA GLN A 86 -4.26 10.67 4.80
C GLN A 86 -4.66 9.92 6.07
N LYS A 87 -5.22 8.71 5.96
CA LYS A 87 -5.58 7.90 7.12
C LYS A 87 -4.36 7.24 7.76
N GLU A 88 -3.38 6.80 6.97
CA GLU A 88 -2.08 6.37 7.46
C GLU A 88 -1.45 7.48 8.33
N ASP A 89 -1.21 8.64 7.72
CA ASP A 89 -0.46 9.75 8.32
C ASP A 89 -1.17 10.40 9.50
N MET A 90 -2.48 10.61 9.40
CA MET A 90 -3.22 11.44 10.37
C MET A 90 -3.92 10.62 11.45
N VAL A 91 -4.09 9.31 11.25
CA VAL A 91 -4.88 8.46 12.16
C VAL A 91 -4.11 7.22 12.58
N LEU A 92 -3.73 6.36 11.62
CA LEU A 92 -3.18 5.05 11.89
C LEU A 92 -1.81 5.13 12.57
N TYR A 93 -0.85 5.89 12.01
CA TYR A 93 0.49 5.99 12.59
C TYR A 93 0.51 6.69 13.95
N PRO A 94 -0.15 7.84 14.16
CA PRO A 94 -0.22 8.45 15.50
C PRO A 94 -0.92 7.55 16.53
N MET A 95 -1.95 6.80 16.11
CA MET A 95 -2.61 5.80 16.96
C MET A 95 -1.64 4.67 17.31
N ALA A 96 -0.87 4.18 16.35
CA ALA A 96 0.09 3.11 16.55
C ALA A 96 1.22 3.51 17.50
N GLU A 97 1.81 4.70 17.30
CA GLU A 97 2.83 5.26 18.18
C GLU A 97 2.33 5.35 19.63
N LYS A 98 1.11 5.88 19.83
CA LYS A 98 0.50 5.99 21.16
C LYS A 98 0.23 4.63 21.80
N ALA A 99 -0.24 3.66 21.01
CA ALA A 99 -0.62 2.34 21.51
C ALA A 99 0.59 1.47 21.85
N LEU A 100 1.64 1.53 21.03
CA LEU A 100 2.83 0.70 21.17
C LEU A 100 3.88 1.35 22.09
N GLY A 101 3.92 2.68 22.13
CA GLY A 101 4.98 3.46 22.78
C GLY A 101 6.35 3.24 22.15
N ASP A 102 7.34 4.01 22.58
CA ASP A 102 8.70 3.98 22.02
C ASP A 102 9.30 2.57 22.03
N ALA A 103 9.17 1.86 23.16
CA ALA A 103 9.68 0.50 23.29
C ALA A 103 8.95 -0.50 22.39
N GLY A 104 7.67 -0.27 22.06
CA GLY A 104 6.93 -1.10 21.11
C GLY A 104 7.39 -0.84 19.68
N VAL A 105 7.60 0.43 19.31
CA VAL A 105 8.13 0.84 18.01
C VAL A 105 9.54 0.29 17.79
N GLU A 106 10.44 0.45 18.77
CA GLU A 106 11.81 -0.09 18.70
C GLU A 106 11.83 -1.61 18.52
N ARG A 107 10.90 -2.33 19.16
CA ARG A 107 10.80 -3.80 19.03
C ARG A 107 10.33 -4.26 17.64
N MET A 108 9.69 -3.39 16.86
CA MET A 108 9.31 -3.71 15.48
C MET A 108 10.46 -3.49 14.50
N GLN A 109 11.41 -2.61 14.81
CA GLN A 109 12.47 -2.23 13.88
C GLN A 109 13.22 -3.44 13.27
N PRO A 110 13.61 -4.48 14.03
CA PRO A 110 14.28 -5.64 13.44
C PRO A 110 13.42 -6.43 12.44
N ASP A 111 12.09 -6.48 12.67
CA ASP A 111 11.16 -7.15 11.76
C ASP A 111 11.05 -6.36 10.43
N PHE A 112 11.01 -5.02 10.53
CA PHE A 112 11.04 -4.13 9.36
C PHE A 112 12.36 -4.27 8.59
N ASP A 113 13.51 -4.19 9.28
CA ASP A 113 14.83 -4.32 8.66
C ASP A 113 14.97 -5.64 7.91
N ARG A 114 14.45 -6.74 8.49
CA ARG A 114 14.45 -8.04 7.84
C ARG A 114 13.58 -8.07 6.58
N ALA A 115 12.37 -7.52 6.65
CA ALA A 115 11.48 -7.43 5.50
C ALA A 115 12.07 -6.60 4.35
N GLU A 116 12.91 -5.61 4.68
CA GLU A 116 13.64 -4.80 3.70
C GLU A 116 14.85 -5.54 3.11
N GLN A 117 15.60 -6.28 3.92
CA GLN A 117 16.72 -7.11 3.45
C GLN A 117 16.26 -8.22 2.49
N ASP A 118 15.15 -8.89 2.79
CA ASP A 118 14.55 -9.90 1.92
C ASP A 118 14.10 -9.33 0.55
N LYS A 119 13.97 -7.99 0.48
CA LYS A 119 13.61 -7.24 -0.73
C LYS A 119 14.74 -6.29 -1.16
N SER A 120 16.00 -6.61 -0.84
CA SER A 120 17.17 -5.78 -1.11
C SER A 120 17.18 -5.19 -2.53
N GLY A 121 17.40 -3.86 -2.62
CA GLY A 121 17.40 -3.10 -3.88
C GLY A 121 16.03 -2.64 -4.38
N THR A 122 14.93 -3.09 -3.76
CA THR A 122 13.56 -2.66 -4.07
C THR A 122 13.38 -1.16 -3.85
N GLU A 123 13.72 -0.66 -2.66
CA GLU A 123 13.57 0.76 -2.32
C GLU A 123 14.40 1.66 -3.26
N ALA A 124 15.69 1.36 -3.42
CA ALA A 124 16.57 2.13 -4.31
C ALA A 124 16.06 2.16 -5.77
N LYS A 125 15.58 1.03 -6.29
CA LYS A 125 14.98 0.95 -7.63
C LYS A 125 13.76 1.86 -7.74
N TYR A 126 12.84 1.80 -6.78
CA TYR A 126 11.57 2.53 -6.87
C TYR A 126 11.72 4.02 -6.54
N LEU A 127 12.67 4.41 -5.69
CA LEU A 127 13.08 5.82 -5.54
C LEU A 127 13.64 6.41 -6.84
N ALA A 128 14.40 5.63 -7.62
CA ALA A 128 14.87 6.08 -8.92
C ALA A 128 13.72 6.24 -9.93
N ILE A 129 12.74 5.34 -9.91
CA ILE A 129 11.52 5.44 -10.74
C ILE A 129 10.70 6.68 -10.35
N LEU A 130 10.50 6.93 -9.05
CA LEU A 130 9.80 8.12 -8.56
C LEU A 130 10.44 9.41 -9.06
N LYS A 131 11.77 9.53 -8.92
CA LYS A 131 12.52 10.68 -9.44
C LYS A 131 12.36 10.87 -10.94
N GLN A 132 12.24 9.79 -11.73
CA GLN A 132 11.97 9.92 -13.17
C GLN A 132 10.55 10.41 -13.45
N MET A 133 9.56 9.98 -12.67
CA MET A 133 8.17 10.40 -12.83
C MET A 133 7.92 11.84 -12.37
N GLU A 134 8.65 12.35 -11.38
CA GLU A 134 8.54 13.73 -10.90
C GLU A 134 9.19 14.76 -11.84
N ASN A 135 10.15 14.32 -12.65
CA ASN A 135 10.94 15.17 -13.54
C ASN A 135 10.50 15.08 -15.02
N GLY A 136 9.42 14.36 -15.31
CA GLY A 136 8.86 14.17 -16.67
C GLY A 136 7.49 14.82 -16.82
#